data_AF-A0AAE4YG01-F1
#
_entry.id   AF-A0AAE4YG01-F1
#
_cell.length_a   1.000
_cell.length_b   1.000
_cell.length_c   1.000
_cell.angle_alpha   90.00
_cell.angle_beta   90.00
_cell.angle_gamma   90.00
#
_symmetry.space_group_name_H-M   'P 1'
#
loop_
_entity.id
_entity.type
_entity.pdbx_description
1 polymer ?
#
loop_
_entity_poly.entity_id
_entity_poly.type
_entity_poly.pdbx_seq_one_letter_code
_entity_poly.pdbx_strand_id
1 'polypeptide(L)'
;MTGLDDVAATDSICIPVHDAIRMAVFTRQEYEDNRRILESPFIYDAGIDPDMKISKDAFEKVLAANSRVKRELHQALYWQDYAFLLSNVQSGLSEIISTAGAFYESFCSYEFVGIPEEERNGIRRTDSPETRFTTLLLHIVFVRMHSVLDYIVKLSLEVERRGVNFDVYPKLRGLNSQFGDRKKVDINRAAGTVFEDCLLIRTIESVRTRIIHDGHLSPNQWIYEVWNGEKISERYILFPDMKRNPGSFDSSGNRRSFYGDDTKINAILPEFIREFYARTTLTLSMLRDKLVENRRW
;
A
#
# COMPACT_ATOMS: atom_id res chain seq x y z
N MET A 1 -1.64 15.47 -16.66
CA MET A 1 -1.32 15.83 -15.25
C MET A 1 -2.62 15.95 -14.46
N THR A 2 -3.33 14.82 -14.31
CA THR A 2 -4.65 14.67 -13.65
C THR A 2 -4.59 13.72 -12.44
N GLY A 3 -3.39 13.23 -12.08
CA GLY A 3 -3.22 12.23 -11.01
C GLY A 3 -3.18 12.80 -9.59
N LEU A 4 -3.06 14.12 -9.40
CA LEU A 4 -3.11 14.75 -8.07
C LEU A 4 -4.53 14.71 -7.47
N ASP A 5 -5.56 14.76 -8.32
CA ASP A 5 -6.95 14.76 -7.88
C ASP A 5 -7.35 13.40 -7.26
N ASP A 6 -6.86 12.28 -7.83
CA ASP A 6 -7.12 10.93 -7.30
C ASP A 6 -6.38 10.66 -5.98
N VAL A 7 -5.18 11.23 -5.80
CA VAL A 7 -4.45 11.21 -4.52
C VAL A 7 -5.20 12.00 -3.46
N ALA A 8 -5.59 13.24 -3.78
CA ALA A 8 -6.36 14.09 -2.87
C ALA A 8 -7.72 13.50 -2.50
N ALA A 9 -8.41 12.87 -3.46
CA ALA A 9 -9.67 12.16 -3.21
C ALA A 9 -9.48 10.97 -2.25
N THR A 10 -8.37 10.25 -2.37
CA THR A 10 -8.06 9.11 -1.49
C THR A 10 -7.70 9.54 -0.07
N ASP A 11 -6.99 10.66 0.10
CA ASP A 11 -6.76 11.20 1.44
C ASP A 11 -8.04 11.76 2.05
N SER A 12 -8.88 12.42 1.24
CA SER A 12 -10.14 12.99 1.68
C SER A 12 -11.12 11.93 2.20
N ILE A 13 -11.17 10.73 1.59
CA ILE A 13 -12.05 9.64 2.05
C ILE A 13 -11.60 9.05 3.40
N CYS A 14 -10.33 9.18 3.78
CA CYS A 14 -9.84 8.60 5.02
C CYS A 14 -10.37 9.31 6.26
N ILE A 15 -10.61 10.63 6.20
CA ILE A 15 -11.19 11.41 7.31
C ILE A 15 -12.55 10.84 7.75
N PRO A 16 -13.57 10.71 6.87
CA PRO A 16 -14.85 10.15 7.27
C PRO A 16 -14.78 8.65 7.60
N VAL A 17 -13.78 7.90 7.12
CA VAL A 17 -13.57 6.50 7.54
C VAL A 17 -13.05 6.44 8.97
N HIS A 18 -12.09 7.30 9.36
CA HIS A 18 -11.63 7.42 10.76
C HIS A 18 -12.79 7.75 11.70
N ASP A 19 -13.64 8.71 11.31
CA ASP A 19 -14.84 9.04 12.09
C ASP A 19 -15.79 7.84 12.21
N ALA A 20 -15.99 7.09 11.12
CA ALA A 20 -16.84 5.92 11.12
C ALA A 20 -16.28 4.77 11.97
N ILE A 21 -14.96 4.56 11.97
CA ILE A 21 -14.26 3.60 12.85
C ILE A 21 -14.53 3.97 14.32
N ARG A 22 -14.34 5.24 14.69
CA ARG A 22 -14.62 5.74 16.04
C ARG A 22 -16.08 5.46 16.44
N MET A 23 -17.03 5.75 15.56
CA MET A 23 -18.48 5.51 15.78
C MET A 23 -18.85 4.03 15.82
N ALA A 24 -18.05 3.14 15.24
CA ALA A 24 -18.23 1.70 15.34
C ALA A 24 -17.71 1.14 16.67
N VAL A 25 -16.66 1.75 17.24
CA VAL A 25 -16.09 1.30 18.52
C VAL A 25 -16.82 1.92 19.71
N PHE A 26 -17.18 3.20 19.66
CA PHE A 26 -17.79 3.95 20.77
C PHE A 26 -19.21 4.39 20.47
N THR A 27 -20.08 4.31 21.48
CA THR A 27 -21.29 5.16 21.51
C THR A 27 -20.89 6.62 21.80
N ARG A 28 -21.78 7.58 21.50
CA ARG A 28 -21.54 8.99 21.84
C ARG A 28 -21.22 9.19 23.32
N GLN A 29 -21.99 8.55 24.21
CA GLN A 29 -21.82 8.68 25.65
C GLN A 29 -20.50 8.06 26.11
N GLU A 30 -20.17 6.85 25.63
CA GLU A 30 -18.90 6.19 25.92
C GLU A 30 -17.70 7.06 25.48
N TYR A 31 -17.79 7.74 24.33
CA TYR A 31 -16.71 8.62 23.87
C TYR A 31 -16.50 9.84 24.79
N GLU A 32 -17.59 10.52 25.16
CA GLU A 32 -17.52 11.69 26.04
C GLU A 32 -17.07 11.33 27.47
N ASP A 33 -17.57 10.22 28.01
CA ASP A 33 -17.21 9.76 29.36
C ASP A 33 -15.73 9.37 29.45
N ASN A 34 -15.16 8.87 28.35
CA ASN A 34 -13.78 8.38 28.29
C ASN A 34 -12.78 9.40 27.73
N ARG A 35 -13.19 10.66 27.52
CA ARG A 35 -12.36 11.67 26.84
C ARG A 35 -10.96 11.81 27.44
N ARG A 36 -10.84 11.77 28.78
CA ARG A 36 -9.52 11.82 29.46
C ARG A 36 -8.60 10.64 29.15
N ILE A 37 -9.16 9.44 28.99
CA ILE A 37 -8.39 8.24 28.60
C ILE A 37 -7.98 8.37 27.13
N LEU A 38 -8.92 8.78 26.27
CA LEU A 38 -8.72 8.93 24.83
C LEU A 38 -7.74 10.05 24.46
N GLU A 39 -7.54 11.04 25.33
CA GLU A 39 -6.53 12.10 25.17
C GLU A 39 -5.15 11.71 25.74
N SER A 40 -5.02 10.52 26.35
CA SER A 40 -3.75 10.07 26.92
C SER A 40 -2.76 9.68 25.82
N PRO A 41 -1.51 10.18 25.85
CA PRO A 41 -0.44 9.73 24.95
C PRO A 41 -0.21 8.22 25.01
N PHE A 42 -0.51 7.59 26.15
CA PHE A 42 -0.38 6.14 26.30
C PHE A 42 -1.23 5.36 25.28
N ILE A 43 -2.38 5.89 24.87
CA ILE A 43 -3.24 5.23 23.88
C ILE A 43 -2.60 5.25 22.48
N TYR A 44 -1.99 6.36 22.09
CA TYR A 44 -1.45 6.56 20.75
C TYR A 44 -0.02 6.04 20.58
N ASP A 45 0.79 6.14 21.62
CA ASP A 45 2.24 6.04 21.50
C ASP A 45 2.79 4.74 22.09
N ALA A 46 2.13 4.16 23.09
CA ALA A 46 2.69 3.05 23.84
C ALA A 46 2.87 1.78 22.98
N GLY A 47 4.13 1.42 22.70
CA GLY A 47 4.46 0.28 21.85
C GLY A 47 4.30 0.53 20.35
N ILE A 48 4.04 1.78 19.96
CA ILE A 48 3.87 2.21 18.56
C ILE A 48 4.92 3.27 18.21
N ASP A 49 5.00 4.32 19.02
CA ASP A 49 5.88 5.45 18.78
C ASP A 49 7.23 5.25 19.49
N PRO A 50 8.37 5.42 18.81
CA PRO A 50 9.68 5.28 19.42
C PRO A 50 9.92 6.28 20.55
N ASP A 51 9.29 7.44 20.60
CA ASP A 51 9.50 8.45 21.64
C ASP A 51 8.88 8.06 22.99
N MET A 52 7.87 7.18 22.99
CA MET A 52 7.36 6.56 24.22
C MET A 52 8.17 5.31 24.57
N LYS A 53 9.24 5.51 25.35
CA LYS A 53 10.13 4.43 25.82
C LYS A 53 9.44 3.54 26.88
N ILE A 54 8.64 2.59 26.42
CA ILE A 54 7.96 1.60 27.29
C ILE A 54 8.29 0.18 26.84
N SER A 55 8.61 -0.70 27.80
CA SER A 55 8.76 -2.13 27.53
C SER A 55 7.40 -2.82 27.57
N LYS A 56 7.30 -3.99 26.94
CA LYS A 56 6.09 -4.84 27.02
C LYS A 56 5.66 -5.11 28.47
N ASP A 57 6.60 -5.48 29.34
CA ASP A 57 6.31 -5.76 30.76
C ASP A 57 5.79 -4.52 31.49
N ALA A 58 6.32 -3.33 31.17
CA ALA A 58 5.85 -2.08 31.75
C ALA A 58 4.45 -1.72 31.25
N PHE A 59 4.19 -1.91 29.95
CA PHE A 59 2.86 -1.73 29.36
C PHE A 59 1.82 -2.62 30.04
N GLU A 60 2.10 -3.92 30.19
CA GLU A 60 1.18 -4.86 30.85
C GLU A 60 0.95 -4.52 32.34
N LYS A 61 1.99 -4.02 33.04
CA LYS A 61 1.84 -3.50 34.41
C LYS A 61 0.92 -2.29 34.49
N VAL A 62 1.01 -1.36 33.53
CA VAL A 62 0.10 -0.20 33.46
C VAL A 62 -1.34 -0.67 33.26
N LEU A 63 -1.59 -1.64 32.36
CA LEU A 63 -2.92 -2.21 32.17
C LEU A 63 -3.46 -2.85 33.46
N ALA A 64 -2.62 -3.62 34.16
CA ALA A 64 -3.00 -4.28 35.41
C ALA A 64 -3.29 -3.28 36.55
N ALA A 65 -2.51 -2.21 36.66
CA ALA A 65 -2.68 -1.17 37.68
C ALA A 65 -3.99 -0.39 37.52
N ASN A 66 -4.51 -0.29 36.30
CA ASN A 66 -5.72 0.47 35.98
C ASN A 66 -6.99 -0.41 35.94
N SER A 67 -7.08 -1.39 36.83
CA SER A 67 -8.18 -2.38 36.86
C SER A 67 -9.61 -1.79 36.94
N ARG A 68 -9.77 -0.59 37.52
CA ARG A 68 -11.08 0.09 37.66
C ARG A 68 -11.63 0.64 36.34
N VAL A 69 -10.76 0.96 35.39
CA VAL A 69 -11.12 1.51 34.07
C VAL A 69 -10.62 0.60 32.94
N LYS A 70 -10.48 -0.69 33.27
CA LYS A 70 -9.84 -1.69 32.41
C LYS A 70 -10.55 -1.81 31.06
N ARG A 71 -11.88 -1.84 31.09
CA ARG A 71 -12.71 -2.02 29.90
C ARG A 71 -12.56 -0.83 28.95
N GLU A 72 -12.61 0.38 29.51
CA GLU A 72 -12.47 1.65 28.81
C GLU A 72 -11.07 1.80 28.20
N LEU A 73 -10.04 1.43 28.97
CA LEU A 73 -8.65 1.42 28.52
C LEU A 73 -8.44 0.45 27.35
N HIS A 74 -8.97 -0.78 27.44
CA HIS A 74 -8.89 -1.75 26.36
C HIS A 74 -9.67 -1.33 25.11
N GLN A 75 -10.84 -0.71 25.28
CA GLN A 75 -11.65 -0.18 24.19
C GLN A 75 -10.91 0.96 23.47
N ALA A 76 -10.27 1.87 24.22
CA ALA A 76 -9.45 2.95 23.67
C ALA A 76 -8.23 2.44 22.88
N LEU A 77 -7.47 1.50 23.44
CA LEU A 77 -6.33 0.88 22.74
C LEU A 77 -6.79 0.16 21.46
N TYR A 78 -7.87 -0.62 21.55
CA TYR A 78 -8.41 -1.31 20.38
C TYR A 78 -8.91 -0.35 19.30
N TRP A 79 -9.58 0.74 19.67
CA TRP A 79 -9.97 1.77 18.70
C TRP A 79 -8.74 2.33 17.99
N GLN A 80 -7.67 2.62 18.73
CA GLN A 80 -6.44 3.13 18.14
C GLN A 80 -5.78 2.09 17.23
N ASP A 81 -5.67 0.83 17.64
CA ASP A 81 -5.15 -0.24 16.79
C ASP A 81 -5.94 -0.38 15.48
N TYR A 82 -7.26 -0.22 15.57
CA TYR A 82 -8.15 -0.30 14.44
C TYR A 82 -7.97 0.92 13.50
N ALA A 83 -7.95 2.14 14.05
CA ALA A 83 -7.64 3.35 13.28
C ALA A 83 -6.25 3.27 12.62
N PHE A 84 -5.28 2.64 13.28
CA PHE A 84 -3.93 2.45 12.77
C PHE A 84 -3.88 1.58 11.50
N LEU A 85 -4.84 0.68 11.29
CA LEU A 85 -4.97 -0.05 10.02
C LEU A 85 -5.23 0.91 8.85
N LEU A 86 -6.11 1.91 9.05
CA LEU A 86 -6.37 2.93 8.04
C LEU A 86 -5.18 3.88 7.88
N SER A 87 -4.53 4.29 8.98
CA SER A 87 -3.31 5.11 8.92
C SER A 87 -2.19 4.41 8.13
N ASN A 88 -2.06 3.09 8.24
CA ASN A 88 -1.12 2.32 7.45
C ASN A 88 -1.47 2.26 5.95
N VAL A 89 -2.77 2.25 5.60
CA VAL A 89 -3.22 2.42 4.21
C VAL A 89 -2.80 3.79 3.69
N GLN A 90 -3.10 4.87 4.43
CA GLN A 90 -2.75 6.24 4.05
C GLN A 90 -1.23 6.42 3.88
N SER A 91 -0.45 6.00 4.87
CA SER A 91 1.00 6.07 4.82
C SER A 91 1.57 5.27 3.64
N GLY A 92 1.05 4.06 3.41
CA GLY A 92 1.44 3.24 2.28
C GLY A 92 1.15 3.88 0.92
N LEU A 93 0.01 4.57 0.78
CA LEU A 93 -0.29 5.36 -0.41
C LEU A 93 0.69 6.53 -0.56
N SER A 94 0.88 7.34 0.47
CA SER A 94 1.84 8.45 0.45
C SER A 94 3.27 8.01 0.07
N GLU A 95 3.70 6.84 0.52
CA GLU A 95 4.97 6.24 0.11
C GLU A 95 5.00 5.82 -1.36
N ILE A 96 3.90 5.27 -1.90
CA ILE A 96 3.80 4.91 -3.34
C ILE A 96 4.03 6.13 -4.21
N ILE A 97 3.32 7.23 -3.96
CA ILE A 97 3.43 8.43 -4.79
C ILE A 97 4.81 9.11 -4.64
N SER A 98 5.34 9.16 -3.42
CA SER A 98 6.67 9.74 -3.16
C SER A 98 7.77 8.93 -3.81
N THR A 99 7.69 7.59 -3.72
CA THR A 99 8.65 6.68 -4.37
C THR A 99 8.55 6.74 -5.88
N ALA A 100 7.33 6.84 -6.44
CA ALA A 100 7.14 7.04 -7.87
C ALA A 100 7.74 8.38 -8.35
N GLY A 101 7.57 9.45 -7.56
CA GLY A 101 8.23 10.74 -7.82
C GLY A 101 9.76 10.61 -7.85
N ALA A 102 10.34 10.00 -6.82
CA ALA A 102 11.78 9.74 -6.74
C ALA A 102 12.27 8.84 -7.90
N PHE A 103 11.46 7.86 -8.32
CA PHE A 103 11.75 7.02 -9.48
C PHE A 103 11.88 7.88 -10.74
N TYR A 104 10.91 8.75 -11.02
CA TYR A 104 10.96 9.61 -12.21
C TYR A 104 12.08 10.65 -12.13
N GLU A 105 12.37 11.19 -10.95
CA GLU A 105 13.50 12.10 -10.75
C GLU A 105 14.83 11.39 -11.07
N SER A 106 15.06 10.22 -10.49
CA SER A 106 16.26 9.40 -10.74
C SER A 106 16.35 8.96 -12.21
N PHE A 107 15.22 8.55 -12.79
CA PHE A 107 15.13 8.08 -14.17
C PHE A 107 15.42 9.20 -15.18
N CYS A 108 14.93 10.42 -14.94
CA CYS A 108 15.13 11.57 -15.83
C CYS A 108 16.51 12.21 -15.65
N SER A 109 17.01 12.26 -14.42
CA SER A 109 18.29 12.92 -14.10
C SER A 109 19.51 12.06 -14.41
N TYR A 110 19.31 10.80 -14.81
CA TYR A 110 20.41 9.93 -15.21
C TYR A 110 21.16 10.49 -16.43
N GLU A 111 22.48 10.63 -16.33
CA GLU A 111 23.35 11.01 -17.43
C GLU A 111 24.18 9.81 -17.89
N PHE A 112 24.17 9.56 -19.19
CA PHE A 112 24.99 8.51 -19.79
C PHE A 112 26.42 9.04 -19.94
N VAL A 113 27.33 8.59 -19.07
CA VAL A 113 28.73 9.01 -19.14
C VAL A 113 29.50 8.14 -20.14
N GLY A 114 30.29 8.78 -21.01
CA GLY A 114 31.37 8.10 -21.73
C GLY A 114 31.02 7.51 -23.09
N ILE A 115 29.98 7.99 -23.79
CA ILE A 115 29.71 7.59 -25.18
C ILE A 115 30.43 8.53 -26.17
N PRO A 116 31.33 8.01 -27.02
CA PRO A 116 31.89 8.77 -28.14
C PRO A 116 30.79 9.26 -29.08
N GLU A 117 30.86 10.50 -29.54
CA GLU A 117 29.84 11.13 -30.41
C GLU A 117 29.48 10.30 -31.64
N GLU A 118 30.50 9.66 -32.22
CA GLU A 118 30.43 8.85 -33.44
C GLU A 118 29.52 7.62 -33.27
N GLU A 119 29.33 7.20 -32.03
CA GLU A 119 28.52 6.04 -31.70
C GLU A 119 27.14 6.41 -31.13
N ARG A 120 26.80 7.70 -31.06
CA ARG A 120 25.50 8.19 -30.54
C ARG A 120 24.39 8.03 -31.57
N ASN A 121 24.15 6.81 -32.03
CA ASN A 121 23.03 6.49 -32.90
C ASN A 121 22.48 5.09 -32.58
N GLY A 122 21.16 4.96 -32.51
CA GLY A 122 20.47 3.70 -32.22
C GLY A 122 20.15 3.46 -30.74
N ILE A 123 19.85 2.21 -30.40
CA ILE A 123 19.40 1.81 -29.06
C ILE A 123 20.60 1.41 -28.21
N ARG A 124 20.70 2.00 -27.03
CA ARG A 124 21.70 1.69 -26.01
C ARG A 124 21.04 1.27 -24.72
N ARG A 125 21.78 0.54 -23.90
CA ARG A 125 21.34 0.11 -22.57
C ARG A 125 22.46 0.31 -21.56
N THR A 126 22.10 0.61 -20.32
CA THR A 126 23.09 0.72 -19.22
C THR A 126 22.80 -0.24 -18.09
N ASP A 127 23.88 -0.66 -17.45
CA ASP A 127 23.89 -1.21 -16.09
C ASP A 127 24.95 -0.43 -15.29
N SER A 128 24.46 0.41 -14.39
CA SER A 128 25.26 1.20 -13.44
C SER A 128 24.57 1.24 -12.07
N PRO A 129 25.26 1.65 -10.99
CA PRO A 129 24.65 1.82 -9.67
C PRO A 129 23.36 2.67 -9.69
N GLU A 130 23.32 3.72 -10.50
CA GLU A 130 22.17 4.62 -10.66
C GLU A 130 21.00 3.92 -11.37
N THR A 131 21.27 3.07 -12.37
CA THR A 131 20.21 2.27 -13.00
C THR A 131 19.61 1.25 -12.03
N ARG A 132 20.44 0.64 -11.17
CA ARG A 132 20.00 -0.30 -10.13
C ARG A 132 19.20 0.41 -9.04
N PHE A 133 19.62 1.61 -8.65
CA PHE A 133 18.85 2.45 -7.73
C PHE A 133 17.51 2.86 -8.31
N THR A 134 17.47 3.31 -9.57
CA THR A 134 16.24 3.67 -10.27
C THR A 134 15.28 2.49 -10.34
N THR A 135 15.75 1.31 -10.72
CA THR A 135 14.90 0.11 -10.78
C THR A 135 14.49 -0.43 -9.41
N LEU A 136 15.30 -0.20 -8.36
CA LEU A 136 14.91 -0.49 -6.97
C LEU A 136 13.71 0.37 -6.53
N LEU A 137 13.69 1.66 -6.88
CA LEU A 137 12.54 2.52 -6.57
C LEU A 137 11.25 1.97 -7.21
N LEU A 138 11.33 1.51 -8.46
CA LEU A 138 10.22 0.85 -9.13
C LEU A 138 9.76 -0.42 -8.39
N HIS A 139 10.69 -1.24 -7.90
CA HIS A 139 10.35 -2.42 -7.11
C HIS A 139 9.59 -2.05 -5.82
N ILE A 140 10.07 -1.01 -5.12
CA ILE A 140 9.47 -0.53 -3.87
C ILE A 140 8.02 -0.10 -4.12
N VAL A 141 7.72 0.57 -5.24
CA VAL A 141 6.34 0.95 -5.62
C VAL A 141 5.41 -0.26 -5.63
N PHE A 142 5.77 -1.34 -6.33
CA PHE A 142 4.93 -2.55 -6.41
C PHE A 142 4.82 -3.31 -5.08
N VAL A 143 5.92 -3.41 -4.33
CA VAL A 143 5.92 -4.01 -2.99
C VAL A 143 4.99 -3.23 -2.05
N ARG A 144 4.98 -1.89 -2.17
CA ARG A 144 4.15 -1.05 -1.32
C ARG A 144 2.68 -1.08 -1.72
N MET A 145 2.36 -1.12 -3.02
CA MET A 145 0.99 -1.39 -3.49
C MET A 145 0.43 -2.68 -2.89
N HIS A 146 1.20 -3.77 -2.91
CA HIS A 146 0.76 -5.03 -2.29
C HIS A 146 0.61 -4.92 -0.77
N SER A 147 1.51 -4.21 -0.09
CA SER A 147 1.37 -3.98 1.36
C SER A 147 0.09 -3.23 1.70
N VAL A 148 -0.31 -2.24 0.88
CA VAL A 148 -1.59 -1.54 1.02
C VAL A 148 -2.77 -2.51 0.86
N LEU A 149 -2.70 -3.42 -0.12
CA LEU A 149 -3.70 -4.47 -0.29
C LEU A 149 -3.84 -5.38 0.94
N ASP A 150 -2.73 -5.75 1.59
CA ASP A 150 -2.73 -6.50 2.84
C ASP A 150 -3.47 -5.73 3.95
N TYR A 151 -3.17 -4.43 4.14
CA TYR A 151 -3.85 -3.60 5.13
C TYR A 151 -5.34 -3.41 4.84
N ILE A 152 -5.74 -3.28 3.58
CA ILE A 152 -7.16 -3.15 3.20
C ILE A 152 -7.94 -4.42 3.55
N VAL A 153 -7.36 -5.62 3.39
CA VAL A 153 -8.00 -6.87 3.86
C VAL A 153 -8.18 -6.84 5.38
N LYS A 154 -7.14 -6.46 6.13
CA LYS A 154 -7.21 -6.41 7.60
C LYS A 154 -8.29 -5.43 8.07
N LEU A 155 -8.33 -4.24 7.48
CA LEU A 155 -9.34 -3.22 7.73
C LEU A 155 -10.75 -3.75 7.43
N SER A 156 -10.94 -4.38 6.27
CA SER A 156 -12.24 -4.91 5.85
C SER A 156 -12.77 -6.00 6.79
N LEU A 157 -11.91 -6.93 7.21
CA LEU A 157 -12.29 -7.98 8.16
C LEU A 157 -12.70 -7.40 9.52
N GLU A 158 -12.05 -6.31 9.94
CA GLU A 158 -12.38 -5.63 11.18
C GLU A 158 -13.69 -4.83 11.07
N VAL A 159 -13.98 -4.23 9.90
CA VAL A 159 -15.27 -3.56 9.60
C VAL A 159 -16.44 -4.53 9.77
N GLU A 160 -16.25 -5.78 9.39
CA GLU A 160 -17.26 -6.83 9.48
C GLU A 160 -17.37 -7.48 10.87
N ARG A 161 -16.52 -7.08 11.82
CA ARG A 161 -16.49 -7.68 13.15
C ARG A 161 -17.67 -7.19 14.00
N ARG A 162 -18.29 -8.11 14.73
CA ARG A 162 -19.37 -7.83 15.68
C ARG A 162 -19.01 -8.31 17.09
N GLY A 163 -19.55 -7.63 18.11
CA GLY A 163 -19.52 -8.11 19.50
C GLY A 163 -18.12 -8.21 20.10
N VAL A 164 -17.30 -7.17 19.97
CA VAL A 164 -15.97 -7.13 20.57
C VAL A 164 -16.08 -7.10 22.10
N ASN A 165 -15.38 -8.02 22.78
CA ASN A 165 -15.30 -8.03 24.23
C ASN A 165 -14.10 -7.22 24.70
N PHE A 166 -14.35 -6.15 25.47
CA PHE A 166 -13.32 -5.26 26.02
C PHE A 166 -12.90 -5.59 27.46
N ASP A 167 -13.49 -6.62 28.09
CA ASP A 167 -13.07 -7.08 29.43
C ASP A 167 -11.62 -7.66 29.41
N VAL A 168 -11.16 -7.98 28.20
CA VAL A 168 -9.77 -8.31 27.83
C VAL A 168 -9.34 -7.41 26.68
N TYR A 169 -8.05 -7.13 26.54
CA TYR A 169 -7.53 -6.33 25.43
C TYR A 169 -7.63 -7.17 24.14
N PRO A 170 -8.53 -6.83 23.19
CA PRO A 170 -8.84 -7.72 22.09
C PRO A 170 -7.80 -7.61 20.97
N LYS A 171 -7.43 -8.74 20.38
CA LYS A 171 -6.66 -8.76 19.13
C LYS A 171 -7.54 -8.35 17.95
N LEU A 172 -6.96 -7.66 16.96
CA LEU A 172 -7.59 -7.45 15.65
C LEU A 172 -7.88 -8.79 14.96
N ARG A 173 -9.07 -8.92 14.37
CA ARG A 173 -9.54 -10.13 13.65
C ARG A 173 -8.64 -10.44 12.46
N GLY A 174 -8.19 -9.39 11.78
CA GLY A 174 -7.35 -9.49 10.58
C GLY A 174 -5.85 -9.64 10.83
N LEU A 175 -5.35 -9.70 12.08
CA LEU A 175 -3.92 -9.52 12.40
C LEU A 175 -2.94 -10.28 11.47
N ASN A 176 -3.23 -11.56 11.21
CA ASN A 176 -2.39 -12.46 10.39
C ASN A 176 -2.90 -12.63 8.94
N SER A 177 -3.89 -11.86 8.52
CA SER A 177 -4.47 -11.96 7.19
C SER A 177 -3.59 -11.24 6.16
N GLN A 178 -3.53 -11.81 4.96
CA GLN A 178 -2.87 -11.24 3.79
C GLN A 178 -3.89 -10.99 2.69
N PHE A 179 -3.49 -10.34 1.60
CA PHE A 179 -4.39 -10.04 0.49
C PHE A 179 -5.05 -11.28 -0.13
N GLY A 180 -4.37 -12.44 -0.10
CA GLY A 180 -4.94 -13.73 -0.50
C GLY A 180 -6.15 -14.18 0.34
N ASP A 181 -6.34 -13.61 1.54
CA ASP A 181 -7.50 -13.84 2.40
C ASP A 181 -8.72 -12.99 2.01
N ARG A 182 -8.66 -12.18 0.95
CA ARG A 182 -9.78 -11.37 0.44
C ARG A 182 -11.09 -12.13 0.24
N LYS A 183 -11.01 -13.45 0.01
CA LYS A 183 -12.19 -14.35 -0.03
C LYS A 183 -13.03 -14.39 1.26
N LYS A 184 -12.48 -13.93 2.39
CA LYS A 184 -13.15 -13.84 3.68
C LYS A 184 -13.90 -12.51 3.89
N VAL A 185 -13.74 -11.56 2.98
CA VAL A 185 -14.34 -10.22 3.04
C VAL A 185 -15.67 -10.23 2.27
N ASP A 186 -16.69 -9.58 2.80
CA ASP A 186 -18.04 -9.50 2.23
C ASP A 186 -18.04 -8.85 0.85
N ILE A 187 -17.25 -7.77 0.67
CA ILE A 187 -17.14 -7.03 -0.60
C ILE A 187 -16.12 -7.65 -1.57
N ASN A 188 -15.75 -8.91 -1.37
CA ASN A 188 -14.88 -9.62 -2.29
C ASN A 188 -15.47 -9.61 -3.72
N ARG A 189 -14.63 -9.38 -4.73
CA ARG A 189 -15.03 -9.25 -6.14
C ARG A 189 -15.98 -8.10 -6.47
N ALA A 190 -16.21 -7.16 -5.54
CA ALA A 190 -16.99 -5.97 -5.85
C ALA A 190 -16.32 -5.17 -6.99
N ALA A 191 -17.11 -4.84 -8.01
CA ALA A 191 -16.61 -4.16 -9.20
C ALA A 191 -16.00 -2.79 -8.87
N GLY A 192 -14.89 -2.46 -9.52
CA GLY A 192 -14.16 -1.21 -9.32
C GLY A 192 -13.38 -1.13 -8.00
N THR A 193 -13.43 -2.14 -7.14
CA THR A 193 -12.66 -2.15 -5.87
C THR A 193 -11.29 -2.79 -6.06
N VAL A 194 -10.46 -2.76 -5.01
CA VAL A 194 -9.21 -3.54 -4.97
C VAL A 194 -9.45 -5.04 -4.82
N PHE A 195 -10.68 -5.45 -4.48
CA PHE A 195 -11.06 -6.86 -4.38
C PHE A 195 -11.60 -7.44 -5.69
N GLU A 196 -11.78 -6.61 -6.71
CA GLU A 196 -12.10 -7.08 -8.06
C GLU A 196 -10.97 -7.96 -8.60
N ASP A 197 -11.33 -9.04 -9.29
CA ASP A 197 -10.36 -9.91 -9.95
C ASP A 197 -9.94 -9.35 -11.33
N CYS A 198 -9.18 -8.25 -11.33
CA CYS A 198 -8.76 -7.55 -12.55
C CYS A 198 -7.24 -7.65 -12.83
N LEU A 199 -6.85 -7.27 -14.05
CA LEU A 199 -5.45 -7.33 -14.50
C LEU A 199 -4.50 -6.51 -13.62
N LEU A 200 -4.93 -5.33 -13.15
CA LEU A 200 -4.14 -4.48 -12.26
C LEU A 200 -3.71 -5.24 -11.00
N ILE A 201 -4.69 -5.81 -10.28
CA ILE A 201 -4.47 -6.52 -9.01
C ILE A 201 -3.58 -7.75 -9.22
N ARG A 202 -3.86 -8.54 -10.26
CA ARG A 202 -3.04 -9.73 -10.58
C ARG A 202 -1.61 -9.37 -10.98
N THR A 203 -1.42 -8.23 -11.64
CA THR A 203 -0.10 -7.71 -11.98
C THR A 203 0.66 -7.31 -10.73
N ILE A 204 0.03 -6.61 -9.78
CA ILE A 204 0.64 -6.27 -8.48
C ILE A 204 1.04 -7.54 -7.73
N GLU A 205 0.14 -8.53 -7.61
CA GLU A 205 0.42 -9.82 -6.95
C GLU A 205 1.61 -10.55 -7.60
N SER A 206 1.61 -10.66 -8.93
CA SER A 206 2.67 -11.34 -9.69
C SER A 206 4.01 -10.64 -9.60
N VAL A 207 4.04 -9.31 -9.81
CA VAL A 207 5.27 -8.50 -9.75
C VAL A 207 5.87 -8.55 -8.35
N ARG A 208 5.06 -8.33 -7.31
CA ARG A 208 5.53 -8.40 -5.92
C ARG A 208 6.06 -9.80 -5.60
N THR A 209 5.36 -10.86 -6.00
CA THR A 209 5.81 -12.24 -5.79
C THR A 209 7.18 -12.47 -6.41
N ARG A 210 7.37 -12.05 -7.67
CA ARG A 210 8.67 -12.14 -8.34
C ARG A 210 9.76 -11.36 -7.62
N ILE A 211 9.51 -10.10 -7.24
CA ILE A 211 10.51 -9.27 -6.54
C ILE A 211 10.93 -9.92 -5.21
N ILE A 212 10.00 -10.47 -4.44
CA ILE A 212 10.29 -11.08 -3.14
C ILE A 212 11.04 -12.40 -3.27
N HIS A 213 10.71 -13.23 -4.27
CA HIS A 213 11.35 -14.54 -4.45
C HIS A 213 12.66 -14.47 -5.22
N ASP A 214 12.71 -13.67 -6.28
CA ASP A 214 13.85 -13.60 -7.20
C ASP A 214 14.76 -12.39 -6.88
N GLY A 215 14.34 -11.48 -6.01
CA GLY A 215 15.07 -10.27 -5.64
C GLY A 215 14.96 -9.13 -6.67
N HIS A 216 14.33 -9.38 -7.83
CA HIS A 216 14.23 -8.42 -8.93
C HIS A 216 13.03 -8.68 -9.84
N LEU A 217 12.53 -7.64 -10.52
CA LEU A 217 11.52 -7.80 -11.59
C LEU A 217 12.10 -8.47 -12.84
N SER A 218 13.35 -8.19 -13.15
CA SER A 218 14.11 -8.76 -14.26
C SER A 218 15.56 -8.99 -13.80
N PRO A 219 16.19 -10.11 -14.20
CA PRO A 219 17.60 -10.36 -13.89
C PRO A 219 18.52 -9.31 -14.49
N ASN A 220 18.08 -8.65 -15.58
CA ASN A 220 18.77 -7.53 -16.20
C ASN A 220 17.94 -6.26 -15.98
N GLN A 221 18.46 -5.35 -15.15
CA GLN A 221 17.80 -4.10 -14.75
C GLN A 221 18.25 -2.93 -15.63
N TRP A 222 18.02 -3.04 -16.93
CA TRP A 222 18.51 -2.04 -17.87
C TRP A 222 17.59 -0.84 -18.01
N ILE A 223 18.20 0.33 -18.16
CA ILE A 223 17.57 1.51 -18.74
C ILE A 223 18.04 1.59 -20.19
N TYR A 224 17.09 1.76 -21.10
CA TYR A 224 17.33 1.91 -22.52
C TYR A 224 17.24 3.37 -22.95
N GLU A 225 18.05 3.75 -23.92
CA GLU A 225 18.01 5.06 -24.56
C GLU A 225 18.10 4.93 -26.07
N VAL A 226 17.32 5.76 -26.76
CA VAL A 226 17.32 5.85 -28.22
C VAL A 226 18.03 7.14 -28.62
N TRP A 227 19.24 7.00 -29.15
CA TRP A 227 20.09 8.11 -29.56
C TRP A 227 19.88 8.45 -31.04
N ASN A 228 19.78 9.75 -31.33
CA ASN A 228 19.76 10.30 -32.68
C ASN A 228 20.78 11.44 -32.75
N GLY A 229 22.04 11.08 -33.02
CA GLY A 229 23.18 11.98 -32.82
C GLY A 229 23.29 12.35 -31.34
N GLU A 230 23.51 13.61 -31.02
CA GLU A 230 23.65 14.08 -29.64
C GLU A 230 22.35 14.09 -28.81
N LYS A 231 21.20 13.80 -29.41
CA LYS A 231 19.90 13.86 -28.74
C LYS A 231 19.40 12.49 -28.34
N ILE A 232 18.98 12.38 -27.09
CA ILE A 232 18.17 11.25 -26.62
C ILE A 232 16.73 11.52 -27.04
N SER A 233 16.23 10.70 -27.96
CA SER A 233 14.85 10.79 -28.46
C SER A 233 13.86 10.03 -27.57
N GLU A 234 14.33 9.03 -26.83
CA GLU A 234 13.52 8.25 -25.90
C GLU A 234 14.39 7.61 -24.82
N ARG A 235 13.83 7.48 -23.62
CA ARG A 235 14.39 6.67 -22.52
C ARG A 235 13.29 5.76 -21.96
N TYR A 236 13.58 4.49 -21.72
CA TYR A 236 12.59 3.54 -21.20
C TYR A 236 13.18 2.38 -20.40
N ILE A 237 12.32 1.75 -19.60
CA ILE A 237 12.58 0.45 -18.97
C ILE A 237 11.54 -0.53 -19.48
N LEU A 238 11.98 -1.68 -19.98
CA LEU A 238 11.07 -2.72 -20.45
C LEU A 238 10.42 -3.45 -19.27
N PHE A 239 9.12 -3.65 -19.38
CA PHE A 239 8.33 -4.47 -18.49
C PHE A 239 8.17 -5.86 -19.09
N PRO A 240 8.39 -6.95 -18.33
CA PRO A 240 8.20 -8.29 -18.86
C PRO A 240 6.74 -8.54 -19.26
N ASP A 241 6.55 -9.26 -20.37
CA ASP A 241 5.23 -9.59 -20.91
C ASP A 241 4.39 -10.33 -19.86
N MET A 242 3.11 -9.99 -19.82
CA MET A 242 2.13 -10.54 -18.90
C MET A 242 1.03 -11.26 -19.68
N LYS A 243 0.70 -12.48 -19.28
CA LYS A 243 -0.49 -13.17 -19.78
C LYS A 243 -1.71 -12.37 -19.36
N ARG A 244 -2.51 -11.87 -20.30
CA ARG A 244 -3.75 -11.12 -20.00
C ARG A 244 -4.70 -11.87 -19.06
N ASN A 245 -4.72 -13.19 -19.16
CA ASN A 245 -5.36 -14.10 -18.21
C ASN A 245 -4.43 -15.30 -18.03
N PRO A 246 -3.86 -15.58 -16.83
CA PRO A 246 -4.29 -15.16 -15.50
C PRO A 246 -3.63 -13.90 -14.92
N GLY A 247 -2.93 -13.05 -15.68
CA GLY A 247 -2.18 -11.92 -15.11
C GLY A 247 -0.85 -12.36 -14.49
N SER A 248 -0.27 -13.45 -14.98
CA SER A 248 1.06 -13.95 -14.63
C SER A 248 2.06 -13.59 -15.73
N PHE A 249 3.34 -13.50 -15.38
CA PHE A 249 4.40 -13.33 -16.39
C PHE A 249 4.36 -14.43 -17.45
N ASP A 250 4.62 -14.05 -18.71
CA ASP A 250 4.75 -15.02 -19.77
C ASP A 250 5.98 -15.93 -19.54
N SER A 251 5.83 -17.21 -19.87
CA SER A 251 6.82 -18.22 -19.53
C SER A 251 6.82 -19.42 -20.48
N SER A 252 8.03 -19.92 -20.74
CA SER A 252 8.29 -21.18 -21.45
C SER A 252 9.44 -21.91 -20.75
N GLY A 253 9.11 -23.00 -20.06
CA GLY A 253 10.05 -23.70 -19.17
C GLY A 253 10.61 -22.76 -18.09
N ASN A 254 11.94 -22.61 -18.06
CA ASN A 254 12.65 -21.76 -17.10
C ASN A 254 12.78 -20.30 -17.57
N ARG A 255 12.37 -19.95 -18.80
CA ARG A 255 12.39 -18.58 -19.31
C ARG A 255 11.08 -17.90 -18.89
N ARG A 256 11.16 -16.80 -18.14
CA ARG A 256 9.99 -16.11 -17.55
C ARG A 256 9.99 -14.59 -17.73
N SER A 257 10.85 -14.08 -18.62
CA SER A 257 11.05 -12.65 -18.89
C SER A 257 11.08 -12.45 -20.41
N PHE A 258 9.90 -12.50 -21.02
CA PHE A 258 9.69 -12.12 -22.42
C PHE A 258 9.40 -10.63 -22.50
N TYR A 259 9.67 -10.02 -23.66
CA TYR A 259 9.54 -8.58 -23.89
C TYR A 259 9.02 -8.29 -25.31
N GLY A 260 8.21 -9.20 -25.85
CA GLY A 260 7.64 -9.10 -27.20
C GLY A 260 6.59 -8.00 -27.34
N ASP A 261 5.95 -7.59 -26.24
CA ASP A 261 4.94 -6.52 -26.25
C ASP A 261 5.57 -5.11 -26.25
N ASP A 262 6.90 -4.98 -26.11
CA ASP A 262 7.63 -3.72 -25.99
C ASP A 262 7.04 -2.76 -24.93
N THR A 263 6.49 -3.34 -23.85
CA THR A 263 5.82 -2.55 -22.81
C THR A 263 6.84 -1.75 -22.02
N LYS A 264 6.67 -0.43 -21.98
CA LYS A 264 7.57 0.51 -21.27
C LYS A 264 6.97 0.85 -19.91
N ILE A 265 7.55 0.35 -18.82
CA ILE A 265 6.97 0.50 -17.48
C ILE A 265 6.85 1.96 -17.07
N ASN A 266 7.84 2.79 -17.41
CA ASN A 266 7.85 4.23 -17.15
C ASN A 266 6.73 4.98 -17.90
N ALA A 267 6.17 4.43 -18.97
CA ALA A 267 5.04 5.02 -19.68
C ALA A 267 3.69 4.64 -19.04
N ILE A 268 3.55 3.40 -18.55
CA ILE A 268 2.28 2.90 -18.01
C ILE A 268 2.11 3.14 -16.51
N LEU A 269 3.21 3.29 -15.76
CA LEU A 269 3.19 3.40 -14.30
C LEU A 269 2.28 4.53 -13.75
N PRO A 270 2.18 5.73 -14.36
CA PRO A 270 1.33 6.79 -13.82
C PRO A 270 -0.15 6.39 -13.84
N GLU A 271 -0.59 5.80 -14.95
CA GLU A 271 -1.97 5.33 -15.10
C GLU A 271 -2.24 4.12 -14.19
N PHE A 272 -1.25 3.25 -14.03
CA PHE A 272 -1.32 2.10 -13.14
C PHE A 272 -1.51 2.53 -11.67
N ILE A 273 -0.74 3.54 -11.21
CA ILE A 273 -0.90 4.15 -9.88
C ILE A 273 -2.28 4.79 -9.76
N ARG A 274 -2.71 5.54 -10.78
CA ARG A 274 -4.00 6.23 -10.78
C ARG A 274 -5.17 5.26 -10.61
N GLU A 275 -5.18 4.16 -11.37
CA GLU A 275 -6.21 3.13 -11.25
C GLU A 275 -6.20 2.47 -9.86
N PHE A 276 -5.01 2.21 -9.30
CA PHE A 276 -4.86 1.65 -7.95
C PHE A 276 -5.46 2.56 -6.88
N TYR A 277 -5.24 3.87 -6.98
CA TYR A 277 -5.82 4.85 -6.07
C TYR A 277 -7.33 4.90 -6.19
N ALA A 278 -7.87 5.06 -7.41
CA ALA A 278 -9.31 5.11 -7.63
C ALA A 278 -10.04 3.88 -7.05
N ARG A 279 -9.47 2.69 -7.25
CA ARG A 279 -10.00 1.44 -6.67
C ARG A 279 -9.92 1.42 -5.14
N THR A 280 -8.84 1.94 -4.59
CA THR A 280 -8.67 2.09 -3.13
C THR A 280 -9.70 3.06 -2.56
N THR A 281 -9.92 4.20 -3.19
CA THR A 281 -10.94 5.20 -2.80
C THR A 281 -12.33 4.60 -2.77
N LEU A 282 -12.70 3.84 -3.81
CA LEU A 282 -14.01 3.18 -3.87
C LEU A 282 -14.14 2.12 -2.78
N THR A 283 -13.09 1.34 -2.55
CA THR A 283 -13.07 0.33 -1.48
C THR A 283 -13.28 0.97 -0.11
N LEU A 284 -12.51 2.02 0.21
CA LEU A 284 -12.64 2.75 1.48
C LEU A 284 -14.03 3.39 1.62
N SER A 285 -14.61 3.88 0.52
CA SER A 285 -15.98 4.41 0.51
C SER A 285 -17.00 3.35 0.89
N MET A 286 -16.92 2.15 0.30
CA MET A 286 -17.82 1.04 0.65
C MET A 286 -17.63 0.57 2.10
N LEU A 287 -16.39 0.57 2.60
CA LEU A 287 -16.10 0.22 3.99
C LEU A 287 -16.65 1.25 4.98
N ARG A 288 -16.54 2.54 4.67
CA ARG A 288 -17.20 3.60 5.45
C ARG A 288 -18.70 3.38 5.50
N ASP A 289 -19.33 3.10 4.37
CA ASP A 289 -20.79 2.96 4.32
C ASP A 289 -21.25 1.77 5.19
N LYS A 290 -20.53 0.64 5.14
CA LYS A 290 -20.72 -0.49 6.07
C LYS A 290 -20.51 -0.10 7.55
N LEU A 291 -19.50 0.70 7.87
CA LEU A 291 -19.26 1.16 9.24
C LEU A 291 -20.41 2.05 9.74
N VAL A 292 -20.92 2.93 8.88
CA VAL A 292 -22.03 3.82 9.20
C VAL A 292 -23.33 3.03 9.41
N GLU A 293 -23.57 1.97 8.64
CA GLU A 293 -24.70 1.04 8.87
C GLU A 293 -24.60 0.30 10.20
N ASN A 294 -23.38 -0.05 10.63
CA ASN A 294 -23.11 -0.76 11.88
C ASN A 294 -22.75 0.16 13.05
N ARG A 295 -23.02 1.47 12.93
CA ARG A 295 -22.60 2.45 13.95
C ARG A 295 -23.28 2.21 15.30
N ARG A 296 -22.52 2.42 16.37
CA ARG A 296 -23.00 2.41 17.77
C ARG A 296 -23.40 3.81 18.26
N TRP A 297 -23.27 4.81 17.40
CA TRP A 297 -23.47 6.22 17.73
C TRP A 297 -24.94 6.65 17.68
#